data_AF-A0A7C4B6D0-F1
#
_entry.id   AF-A0A7C4B6D0-F1
#
_cell.length_a   1.000
_cell.length_b   1.000
_cell.length_c   1.000
_cell.angle_alpha   90.00
_cell.angle_beta   90.00
_cell.angle_gamma   90.00
#
_symmetry.space_group_name_H-M   'P 1'
#
loop_
_entity.id
_entity.type
_entity.pdbx_description
1 polymer ?
#
loop_
_entity_poly.entity_id
_entity_poly.type
_entity_poly.pdbx_seq_one_letter_code
_entity_poly.pdbx_strand_id
1 'polypeptide(L)'
;MSLNPINEVKYRYRLASNHFKRAEQLFKLGDWSGAVSSAQLAVENFAKAVISVYEIPTWSHDPSDQLEGVIAKVPSELTSKAVRLASIARTLAP
;
A
#
# COMPACT_ATOMS: atom_id res chain seq x y z
N MET A 1 -6.24 -9.81 22.77
CA MET A 1 -6.61 -9.86 21.34
C MET A 1 -5.44 -10.47 20.58
N SER A 2 -5.59 -11.64 19.97
CA SER A 2 -4.54 -12.15 19.08
C SER A 2 -4.65 -11.44 17.74
N LEU A 3 -3.54 -10.86 17.26
CA LEU A 3 -3.45 -10.35 15.91
C LEU A 3 -3.53 -11.55 14.97
N ASN A 4 -4.58 -11.62 14.15
CA ASN A 4 -4.63 -12.55 13.02
C ASN A 4 -4.11 -11.82 11.78
N PRO A 5 -2.89 -12.13 11.28
CA PRO A 5 -2.29 -11.42 10.15
C PRO A 5 -3.20 -11.37 8.92
N ILE A 6 -4.02 -12.41 8.70
CA ILE A 6 -4.92 -12.44 7.55
C ILE A 6 -6.03 -11.37 7.63
N ASN A 7 -6.44 -10.99 8.84
CA ASN A 7 -7.43 -9.94 9.03
C ASN A 7 -6.84 -8.57 8.71
N GLU A 8 -5.58 -8.33 9.08
CA GLU A 8 -4.86 -7.10 8.75
C GLU A 8 -4.66 -6.99 7.23
N VAL A 9 -4.20 -8.06 6.57
CA VAL A 9 -4.07 -8.10 5.10
C VAL A 9 -5.39 -7.76 4.42
N LYS A 10 -6.49 -8.43 4.80
CA LYS A 10 -7.83 -8.18 4.24
C LYS A 10 -8.33 -6.76 4.51
N TYR A 11 -8.11 -6.26 5.73
CA TYR A 11 -8.49 -4.92 6.12
C TYR A 11 -7.76 -3.86 5.28
N ARG A 12 -6.43 -3.94 5.20
CA ARG A 12 -5.58 -3.03 4.42
C ARG A 12 -5.90 -3.08 2.95
N TYR A 13 -6.06 -4.27 2.38
CA TYR A 13 -6.42 -4.43 0.96
C TYR A 13 -7.77 -3.77 0.64
N ARG A 14 -8.78 -3.97 1.50
CA ARG A 14 -10.10 -3.34 1.33
C ARG A 14 -10.02 -1.82 1.43
N LEU A 15 -9.27 -1.31 2.42
CA LEU A 15 -9.08 0.13 2.61
C LEU A 15 -8.35 0.75 1.41
N ALA A 16 -7.27 0.14 0.96
CA ALA A 16 -6.52 0.55 -0.22
C ALA A 16 -7.39 0.59 -1.48
N SER A 17 -8.17 -0.46 -1.71
CA SER A 17 -9.08 -0.55 -2.87
C SER A 17 -10.13 0.56 -2.88
N ASN A 18 -10.66 0.93 -1.70
CA ASN A 18 -11.61 2.04 -1.58
C ASN A 18 -10.96 3.38 -1.91
N HIS A 19 -9.76 3.63 -1.40
CA HIS A 19 -9.00 4.84 -1.71
C HIS A 19 -8.61 4.92 -3.19
N PHE A 20 -8.22 3.79 -3.80
CA PHE A 20 -7.89 3.74 -5.22
C PHE A 20 -9.10 4.08 -6.09
N LYS A 21 -10.25 3.47 -5.82
CA LYS A 21 -11.51 3.79 -6.51
C LYS A 21 -11.88 5.27 -6.35
N ARG A 22 -11.66 5.84 -5.16
CA ARG A 22 -11.90 7.28 -4.92
C ARG A 22 -10.94 8.15 -5.73
N ALA A 23 -9.65 7.79 -5.79
CA ALA A 23 -8.64 8.49 -6.60
C ALA A 23 -9.04 8.51 -8.08
N GLU A 24 -9.47 7.36 -8.63
CA GLU A 24 -9.93 7.27 -10.02
C GLU A 24 -11.16 8.15 -10.30
N GLN A 25 -12.11 8.21 -9.36
CA GLN A 25 -13.28 9.07 -9.48
C GLN A 25 -12.90 10.56 -9.46
N LEU A 26 -12.04 10.97 -8.53
CA LEU A 26 -11.58 12.35 -8.41
C LEU A 26 -10.77 12.79 -9.62
N PHE A 27 -9.91 11.91 -10.13
CA PHE A 27 -9.16 12.13 -11.36
C PHE A 27 -10.10 12.40 -12.55
N LYS A 28 -11.16 11.59 -12.71
CA LYS A 28 -12.18 11.79 -13.76
C LYS A 28 -12.94 13.11 -13.63
N LEU A 29 -13.09 13.62 -12.41
CA LEU A 29 -13.76 14.89 -12.12
C LEU A 29 -12.82 16.11 -12.26
N GLY A 30 -11.53 15.90 -12.52
CA GLY A 30 -10.53 16.98 -12.56
C GLY A 30 -10.12 17.52 -11.19
N ASP A 31 -10.51 16.85 -10.10
CA ASP A 31 -10.04 17.19 -8.75
C ASP A 31 -8.69 16.52 -8.51
N TRP A 32 -7.62 17.19 -8.98
CA TRP A 32 -6.26 16.67 -8.93
C TRP A 32 -5.73 16.52 -7.51
N SER A 33 -6.01 17.50 -6.63
CA SER A 33 -5.56 17.46 -5.24
C SER A 33 -6.18 16.28 -4.49
N GLY A 34 -7.49 16.11 -4.64
CA GLY A 34 -8.19 14.97 -4.05
C GLY A 34 -7.75 13.63 -4.63
N ALA A 35 -7.47 13.57 -5.94
CA ALA A 35 -6.96 12.37 -6.60
C ALA A 35 -5.59 11.96 -6.05
N VAL A 36 -4.65 12.90 -5.91
CA VAL A 36 -3.32 12.64 -5.34
C VAL A 36 -3.41 12.19 -3.89
N SER A 37 -4.17 12.90 -3.05
CA SER A 37 -4.36 12.53 -1.64
C SER A 37 -4.96 11.13 -1.49
N SER A 38 -5.96 10.79 -2.31
CA SER A 38 -6.56 9.45 -2.30
C SER A 38 -5.60 8.38 -2.83
N ALA A 39 -4.77 8.69 -3.83
CA ALA A 39 -3.78 7.76 -4.38
C ALA A 39 -2.67 7.45 -3.37
N GLN A 40 -2.21 8.45 -2.61
CA GLN A 40 -1.24 8.26 -1.52
C GLN A 40 -1.77 7.27 -0.48
N LEU A 41 -3.00 7.48 0.00
CA LEU A 41 -3.64 6.56 0.97
C LEU A 41 -3.84 5.15 0.40
N ALA A 42 -4.14 5.04 -0.89
CA ALA A 42 -4.27 3.75 -1.56
C ALA A 42 -2.93 3.00 -1.58
N VAL A 43 -1.87 3.65 -2.03
CA VAL A 43 -0.54 3.03 -2.15
C VAL A 43 0.03 2.68 -0.79
N GLU A 44 -0.09 3.55 0.22
CA GLU A 44 0.33 3.27 1.59
C GLU A 44 -0.32 1.97 2.11
N ASN A 45 -1.65 1.84 1.93
CA ASN A 45 -2.37 0.67 2.43
C ASN A 45 -2.12 -0.58 1.59
N PHE A 46 -1.87 -0.47 0.27
CA PHE A 46 -1.46 -1.62 -0.54
C PHE A 46 -0.09 -2.15 -0.09
N ALA A 47 0.88 -1.27 0.14
CA ALA A 47 2.19 -1.66 0.64
C ALA A 47 2.08 -2.31 2.03
N LYS A 48 1.30 -1.71 2.94
CA LYS A 48 1.05 -2.30 4.27
C LYS A 48 0.31 -3.64 4.21
N ALA A 49 -0.58 -3.86 3.24
CA ALA A 49 -1.20 -5.16 3.01
C ALA A 49 -0.19 -6.24 2.64
N VAL A 50 0.78 -5.92 1.75
CA VAL A 50 1.85 -6.86 1.37
C VAL A 50 2.77 -7.14 2.55
N ILE A 51 3.21 -6.10 3.28
CA ILE A 51 4.03 -6.24 4.49
C ILE A 51 3.34 -7.15 5.52
N SER A 52 2.02 -6.99 5.71
CA SER A 52 1.21 -7.76 6.67
C SER A 52 1.18 -9.28 6.41
N VAL A 53 1.60 -9.73 5.22
CA VAL A 53 1.76 -11.16 4.93
C VAL A 53 2.99 -11.74 5.64
N TYR A 54 4.03 -10.92 5.85
CA TYR A 54 5.35 -11.36 6.31
C TYR A 54 5.69 -10.87 7.72
N GLU A 55 5.18 -9.71 8.12
CA GLU A 55 5.46 -9.07 9.40
C GLU A 55 4.43 -7.98 9.74
N ILE A 56 4.56 -7.36 10.91
CA ILE A 56 3.65 -6.30 11.35
C ILE A 56 4.02 -4.98 10.64
N PRO A 57 3.09 -4.33 9.91
CA PRO A 57 3.36 -3.04 9.28
C PRO A 57 3.61 -1.95 10.34
N THR A 58 4.57 -1.09 10.09
CA THR A 58 4.86 0.06 10.95
C THR A 58 3.78 1.15 10.83
N TRP A 59 3.80 2.08 11.78
CA TRP A 59 2.93 3.26 11.79
C TRP A 59 3.39 4.36 10.82
N SER A 60 4.53 4.18 10.14
CA SER A 60 5.07 5.14 9.17
C SER A 60 4.08 5.43 8.02
N HIS A 61 4.04 6.68 7.55
CA HIS A 61 3.34 7.05 6.33
C HIS A 61 4.11 6.68 5.06
N ASP A 62 5.41 6.44 5.17
CA ASP A 62 6.22 5.83 4.12
C ASP A 62 6.52 4.36 4.49
N PRO A 63 5.83 3.39 3.86
CA PRO A 63 6.10 1.97 4.06
C PRO A 63 7.15 1.41 3.07
N SER A 64 7.80 2.24 2.24
CA SER A 64 8.68 1.78 1.17
C SER A 64 9.89 0.99 1.68
N ASP A 65 10.64 1.51 2.65
CA ASP A 65 11.80 0.84 3.24
C ASP A 65 11.42 -0.50 3.90
N GLN A 66 10.28 -0.54 4.59
CA GLN A 66 9.79 -1.77 5.20
C GLN A 66 9.36 -2.79 4.14
N LEU A 67 8.68 -2.34 3.08
CA LEU A 67 8.31 -3.21 1.96
C LEU A 67 9.56 -3.76 1.28
N GLU A 68 10.62 -2.95 1.12
CA GLU A 68 11.90 -3.39 0.59
C GLU A 68 12.56 -4.46 1.48
N GLY A 69 12.49 -4.29 2.80
CA GLY A 69 13.00 -5.26 3.77
C GLY A 69 12.35 -6.65 3.69
N VAL A 70 11.12 -6.76 3.16
CA VAL A 70 10.43 -8.05 3.00
C VAL A 70 10.53 -8.63 1.59
N ILE A 71 11.14 -7.94 0.62
CA ILE A 71 11.22 -8.41 -0.78
C ILE A 71 11.84 -9.81 -0.89
N ALA A 72 12.86 -10.11 -0.08
CA ALA A 72 13.52 -11.42 -0.09
C ALA A 72 12.59 -12.59 0.31
N LYS A 73 11.46 -12.29 0.96
CA LYS A 73 10.42 -13.26 1.35
C LYS A 73 9.30 -13.38 0.31
N VAL A 74 9.23 -12.46 -0.66
CA VAL A 74 8.20 -12.42 -1.71
C VAL A 74 8.50 -13.48 -2.78
N PRO A 75 7.49 -14.24 -3.26
CA PRO A 75 7.67 -15.14 -4.40
C PRO A 75 8.35 -14.44 -5.57
N SER A 76 9.30 -15.13 -6.22
CA SER A 76 10.14 -14.54 -7.28
C SER A 76 9.33 -13.94 -8.43
N GLU A 77 8.17 -14.52 -8.77
CA GLU A 77 7.28 -14.00 -9.82
C GLU A 77 6.64 -12.64 -9.45
N LEU A 78 6.59 -12.31 -8.16
CA LEU A 78 5.97 -11.09 -7.62
C LEU A 78 7.01 -10.04 -7.18
N THR A 79 8.28 -10.39 -7.08
CA THR A 79 9.37 -9.50 -6.64
C THR A 79 9.39 -8.18 -7.41
N SER A 80 9.30 -8.22 -8.74
CA SER A 80 9.30 -7.00 -9.57
C SER A 80 8.11 -6.08 -9.28
N LYS A 81 6.94 -6.66 -8.96
CA LYS A 81 5.74 -5.91 -8.57
C LYS A 81 5.89 -5.31 -7.18
N ALA A 82 6.48 -6.04 -6.23
CA ALA A 82 6.75 -5.55 -4.88
C ALA A 82 7.75 -4.39 -4.88
N VAL A 83 8.86 -4.51 -5.63
CA VAL A 83 9.84 -3.42 -5.86
C VAL A 83 9.15 -2.20 -6.45
N ARG A 84 8.34 -2.39 -7.49
CA ARG A 84 7.60 -1.29 -8.12
C ARG A 84 6.64 -0.62 -7.14
N LEU A 85 5.94 -1.39 -6.31
CA LEU A 85 5.06 -0.85 -5.28
C LEU A 85 5.83 -0.02 -4.24
N ALA A 86 7.01 -0.48 -3.81
CA ALA A 86 7.87 0.27 -2.89
C ALA A 86 8.32 1.61 -3.50
N SER A 87 8.73 1.60 -4.77
CA SER A 87 9.10 2.83 -5.49
C SER A 87 7.93 3.82 -5.59
N ILE A 88 6.70 3.36 -5.87
CA ILE A 88 5.51 4.21 -5.91
C ILE A 88 5.20 4.74 -4.50
N ALA A 89 5.29 3.90 -3.46
CA ALA A 89 5.05 4.30 -2.08
C ALA A 89 6.02 5.40 -1.63
N ARG A 90 7.30 5.25 -1.94
CA ARG A 90 8.34 6.26 -1.68
C ARG A 90 8.05 7.59 -2.38
N THR A 91 7.55 7.52 -3.62
CA THR A 91 7.25 8.70 -4.44
C THR A 91 6.04 9.48 -3.92
N LEU A 92 5.06 8.79 -3.33
CA LEU A 92 3.81 9.38 -2.86
C LEU A 92 3.78 9.64 -1.35
N ALA A 93 4.84 9.28 -0.62
CA ALA A 93 4.93 9.58 0.80
C ALA A 93 4.83 11.10 1.07
N PRO A 94 4.18 11.52 2.17
CA PRO A 94 4.01 12.94 2.52
C PRO A 94 5.30 13.62 2.97
#